data_AF-A0AAW9IZ10-F1
#
_entry.id   AF-A0AAW9IZ10-F1
#
_cell.length_a   1.000
_cell.length_b   1.000
_cell.length_c   1.000
_cell.angle_alpha   90.00
_cell.angle_beta   90.00
_cell.angle_gamma   90.00
#
_symmetry.space_group_name_H-M   'P 1'
#
loop_
_entity.id
_entity.type
_entity.pdbx_description
1 polymer ?
#
loop_
_entity_poly.entity_id
_entity_poly.type
_entity_poly.pdbx_seq_one_letter_code
_entity_poly.pdbx_strand_id
1 'polypeptide(L)'
;MKDGEFELAAKEVARYSALPAVCGRVCPQESQCEGKCVLGIKGEPVSIGKLERFIADWSRKHNVELAVTEPLKDKKVAVIGSGPAGLTCAGDLAKRGYDVTIFEALHEPGGVLVYGIPEFRLPKE
;
A
#
# COMPACT_ATOMS: atom_id res chain seq x y z
N MET A 1 2.15 15.32 -8.73
CA MET A 1 3.58 15.31 -8.34
C MET A 1 4.32 16.52 -8.90
N LYS A 2 4.44 16.67 -10.23
CA LYS A 2 5.12 17.83 -10.85
C LYS A 2 4.54 19.18 -10.41
N ASP A 3 3.22 19.27 -10.35
CA ASP A 3 2.51 20.52 -10.04
C ASP A 3 2.23 20.70 -8.54
N GLY A 4 2.88 19.91 -7.67
CA GLY A 4 2.71 20.01 -6.21
C GLY A 4 1.40 19.43 -5.66
N GLU A 5 0.53 18.90 -6.51
CA GLU A 5 -0.73 18.25 -6.12
C GLU A 5 -0.51 16.87 -5.47
N PHE A 6 0.01 16.85 -4.24
CA PHE A 6 0.37 15.62 -3.55
C PHE A 6 -0.83 14.86 -2.98
N GLU A 7 -1.84 15.57 -2.46
CA GLU A 7 -3.05 14.92 -1.95
C GLU A 7 -3.78 14.14 -3.05
N LEU A 8 -3.95 14.74 -4.23
CA LEU A 8 -4.58 14.09 -5.38
C LEU A 8 -3.77 12.87 -5.85
N ALA A 9 -2.44 13.00 -5.91
CA ALA A 9 -1.58 11.87 -6.26
C ALA A 9 -1.68 10.72 -5.24
N ALA A 10 -1.76 11.04 -3.94
CA ALA A 10 -1.92 10.04 -2.88
C ALA A 10 -3.25 9.30 -3.02
N LYS A 11 -4.35 10.04 -3.23
CA LYS A 11 -5.69 9.46 -3.45
C LYS A 11 -5.72 8.57 -4.68
N GLU A 12 -5.09 8.98 -5.78
CA GLU A 12 -5.05 8.18 -7.01
C GLU A 12 -4.29 6.86 -6.81
N VAL A 13 -3.13 6.89 -6.13
CA VAL A 13 -2.37 5.66 -5.81
C VAL A 13 -3.19 4.73 -4.90
N ALA A 14 -3.88 5.28 -3.89
CA ALA A 14 -4.68 4.52 -2.93
C ALA A 14 -5.90 3.80 -3.53
N ARG A 15 -6.29 4.14 -4.78
CA ARG A 15 -7.33 3.42 -5.53
C ARG A 15 -6.86 2.05 -6.02
N TYR A 16 -5.57 1.88 -6.27
CA TYR A 16 -5.01 0.67 -6.88
C TYR A 16 -4.04 -0.08 -5.97
N SER A 17 -3.50 0.59 -4.95
CA SER A 17 -2.56 0.01 -3.99
C SER A 17 -3.09 0.18 -2.58
N ALA A 18 -3.27 -0.94 -1.87
CA ALA A 18 -3.64 -0.92 -0.46
C ALA A 18 -2.45 -0.62 0.46
N LEU A 19 -1.22 -0.84 -0.01
CA LEU A 19 0.01 -0.75 0.80
C LEU A 19 1.12 0.04 0.08
N PRO A 20 0.87 1.27 -0.41
CA PRO A 20 1.85 2.01 -1.22
C PRO A 20 3.14 2.33 -0.46
N ALA A 21 3.05 2.54 0.86
CA ALA A 21 4.23 2.73 1.71
C ALA A 21 5.15 1.50 1.72
N VAL A 22 4.59 0.30 1.57
CA VAL A 22 5.36 -0.96 1.51
C VAL A 22 5.85 -1.18 0.09
N CYS A 23 4.97 -1.11 -0.92
CA CYS A 23 5.29 -1.37 -2.32
C CYS A 23 6.45 -0.48 -2.81
N GLY A 24 6.43 0.81 -2.49
CA GLY A 24 7.50 1.74 -2.86
C GLY A 24 8.86 1.44 -2.20
N ARG A 25 8.90 0.61 -1.14
CA ARG A 25 10.13 0.21 -0.43
C ARG A 25 10.65 -1.16 -0.87
N VAL A 26 9.76 -2.11 -1.15
CA VAL A 26 10.16 -3.53 -1.26
C VAL A 26 9.87 -4.18 -2.59
N CYS A 27 9.02 -3.59 -3.45
CA CYS A 27 8.80 -4.15 -4.79
C CYS A 27 10.12 -4.25 -5.56
N PRO A 28 10.35 -5.31 -6.35
CA PRO A 28 11.51 -5.41 -7.23
C PRO A 28 11.25 -4.60 -8.51
N GLN A 29 11.35 -3.26 -8.43
CA GLN A 29 10.93 -2.34 -9.49
C GLN A 29 11.64 -2.59 -10.83
N GLU A 30 12.90 -3.01 -10.78
CA GLU A 30 13.75 -3.37 -11.91
C GLU A 30 13.18 -4.52 -12.76
N SER A 31 12.40 -5.39 -12.13
CA SER A 31 11.71 -6.51 -12.80
C SER A 31 10.23 -6.22 -13.09
N GLN A 32 9.73 -5.07 -12.65
CA GLN A 32 8.33 -4.66 -12.73
C GLN A 32 8.19 -3.31 -13.45
N CYS A 33 7.57 -2.31 -12.80
CA CYS A 33 7.17 -1.04 -13.40
C CYS A 33 8.35 -0.28 -14.03
N GLU A 34 9.49 -0.19 -13.35
CA GLU A 34 10.67 0.55 -13.84
C GLU A 34 11.40 -0.22 -14.94
N GLY A 35 11.42 -1.56 -14.87
CA GLY A 35 12.00 -2.44 -15.90
C GLY A 35 11.31 -2.36 -17.27
N LYS A 36 10.07 -1.84 -17.33
CA LYS A 36 9.32 -1.61 -18.58
C LYS A 36 9.19 -0.13 -18.95
N CYS A 37 9.85 0.76 -18.22
CA CYS A 37 9.77 2.19 -18.48
C CYS A 37 10.42 2.54 -19.83
N VAL A 38 9.68 3.23 -20.71
CA VAL A 38 10.20 3.64 -22.03
C VAL A 38 11.40 4.59 -21.93
N LEU A 39 11.51 5.36 -20.84
CA LEU A 39 12.68 6.20 -20.58
C LEU A 39 13.91 5.35 -20.23
N GLY A 40 13.72 4.21 -19.56
CA GLY A 40 14.78 3.23 -19.27
C GLY A 40 15.40 2.62 -20.53
N ILE A 41 14.68 2.62 -21.67
CA ILE A 41 15.22 2.15 -22.96
C ILE A 41 16.25 3.15 -23.52
N LYS A 42 16.07 4.44 -23.24
CA LYS A 42 16.89 5.55 -23.79
C LYS A 42 17.85 6.15 -22.76
N GLY A 43 17.81 5.71 -21.51
CA GLY A 43 18.53 6.29 -20.38
C GLY A 43 18.06 5.70 -19.05
N GLU A 44 17.88 6.54 -18.04
CA GLU A 44 17.40 6.10 -16.73
C GLU A 44 15.86 6.01 -16.69
N PRO A 45 15.29 4.94 -16.09
CA PRO A 45 13.86 4.86 -15.89
C PRO A 45 13.39 5.90 -14.87
N VAL A 46 12.09 6.22 -14.93
CA VAL A 46 11.47 6.99 -13.84
C VAL A 46 11.56 6.18 -12.55
N SER A 47 12.02 6.80 -11.45
CA SER A 47 12.05 6.16 -10.13
C SER A 47 10.66 6.04 -9.51
N ILE A 48 9.78 5.25 -10.13
CA ILE A 48 8.39 5.03 -9.73
C ILE A 48 8.31 4.57 -8.26
N GLY A 49 9.15 3.64 -7.82
CA GLY A 49 9.14 3.16 -6.44
C GLY A 49 9.45 4.27 -5.43
N LYS A 50 10.40 5.17 -5.75
CA LYS A 50 10.71 6.33 -4.90
C LYS A 50 9.57 7.34 -4.86
N LEU A 51 8.89 7.56 -5.98
CA LEU A 51 7.72 8.43 -6.06
C LEU A 51 6.54 7.87 -5.26
N GLU A 52 6.27 6.57 -5.36
CA GLU A 52 5.24 5.86 -4.58
C GLU A 52 5.55 5.94 -3.07
N ARG A 53 6.80 5.68 -2.68
CA ARG A 53 7.24 5.84 -1.29
C ARG A 53 7.04 7.28 -0.80
N PHE A 54 7.51 8.25 -1.56
CA PHE A 54 7.41 9.66 -1.18
C PHE A 54 5.95 10.06 -0.93
N ILE A 55 5.04 9.70 -1.84
CA ILE A 55 3.66 10.13 -1.74
C ILE A 55 2.93 9.45 -0.58
N ALA A 56 3.23 8.17 -0.31
CA ALA A 56 2.67 7.44 0.83
C ALA A 56 3.19 8.00 2.16
N ASP A 57 4.48 8.32 2.25
CA ASP A 57 5.07 8.92 3.45
C ASP A 57 4.53 10.34 3.67
N TRP A 58 4.36 11.12 2.58
CA TRP A 58 3.78 12.46 2.62
C TRP A 58 2.33 12.42 3.09
N SER A 59 1.50 11.53 2.53
CA SER A 59 0.08 11.41 2.88
C SER A 59 -0.11 11.04 4.35
N ARG A 60 0.74 10.13 4.88
CA ARG A 60 0.75 9.76 6.29
C ARG A 60 1.09 10.95 7.19
N LYS A 61 2.14 11.71 6.86
CA LYS A 61 2.57 12.89 7.65
C LYS A 61 1.54 14.01 7.66
N HIS A 62 0.72 14.11 6.62
CA HIS A 62 -0.30 15.15 6.49
C HIS A 62 -1.71 14.65 6.83
N ASN A 63 -1.85 13.44 7.38
CA ASN A 63 -3.13 12.83 7.76
C ASN A 63 -4.19 12.85 6.63
N VAL A 64 -3.76 12.59 5.40
CA VAL A 64 -4.67 12.56 4.25
C VAL A 64 -5.63 11.37 4.41
N GLU A 65 -6.92 11.66 4.31
CA GLU A 65 -7.95 10.63 4.25
C GLU A 65 -7.97 10.00 2.84
N LEU A 66 -7.57 8.73 2.75
CA LEU A 66 -7.40 7.99 1.50
C LEU A 66 -8.57 7.05 1.18
N ALA A 67 -9.49 6.86 2.12
CA ALA A 67 -10.59 5.92 1.98
C ALA A 67 -11.92 6.66 2.05
N VAL A 68 -12.84 6.30 1.16
CA VAL A 68 -14.27 6.59 1.31
C VAL A 68 -14.95 5.25 1.56
N THR A 69 -15.67 5.15 2.67
CA THR A 69 -16.40 3.94 3.06
C THR A 69 -17.85 4.02 2.62
N GLU A 70 -18.35 2.95 1.99
CA GLU A 70 -19.78 2.76 1.75
C GLU A 70 -20.55 2.54 3.07
N PRO A 71 -21.89 2.76 3.09
CA PRO A 71 -22.73 2.42 4.23
C PRO A 71 -22.59 0.95 4.65
N LEU A 72 -22.75 0.69 5.95
CA LEU A 72 -22.66 -0.65 6.52
C LEU A 72 -23.71 -1.60 5.93
N LYS A 73 -23.27 -2.82 5.58
CA LYS A 73 -24.11 -3.84 4.92
C LYS A 73 -24.68 -4.89 5.89
N ASP A 74 -24.47 -4.73 7.19
CA ASP A 74 -24.85 -5.68 8.25
C ASP A 74 -24.43 -7.14 7.93
N LYS A 75 -23.22 -7.28 7.37
CA LYS A 75 -22.63 -8.57 6.99
C LYS A 75 -21.22 -8.64 7.55
N LYS A 76 -20.93 -9.78 8.18
CA LYS A 76 -19.64 -10.07 8.80
C LYS A 76 -18.77 -10.91 7.88
N VAL A 77 -17.47 -10.58 7.82
CA VAL A 77 -16.46 -11.32 7.07
C VAL A 77 -15.28 -11.63 7.98
N ALA A 78 -14.84 -12.89 7.97
CA ALA A 78 -13.61 -13.30 8.63
C ALA A 78 -12.48 -13.43 7.59
N VAL A 79 -11.35 -12.79 7.83
CA VAL A 79 -10.13 -12.93 7.04
C VAL A 79 -9.10 -13.68 7.89
N ILE A 80 -8.57 -14.79 7.39
CA ILE A 80 -7.57 -15.59 8.10
C ILE A 80 -6.17 -15.21 7.59
N GLY A 81 -5.35 -14.68 8.50
CA GLY A 81 -4.00 -14.18 8.24
C GLY A 81 -3.96 -12.67 8.00
N SER A 82 -2.99 -12.01 8.62
CA SER A 82 -2.76 -10.56 8.55
C SER A 82 -1.59 -10.16 7.62
N GLY A 83 -1.19 -11.07 6.73
CA GLY A 83 -0.21 -10.75 5.69
C GLY A 83 -0.72 -9.73 4.67
N PRO A 84 0.10 -9.33 3.69
CA PRO A 84 -0.27 -8.33 2.67
C PRO A 84 -1.60 -8.63 1.96
N ALA A 85 -1.83 -9.90 1.63
CA ALA A 85 -3.08 -10.34 0.99
C ALA A 85 -4.29 -10.16 1.92
N GLY A 86 -4.17 -10.56 3.19
CA GLY A 86 -5.24 -10.44 4.18
C GLY A 86 -5.58 -8.99 4.49
N LEU A 87 -4.57 -8.15 4.69
CA LEU A 87 -4.75 -6.71 4.92
C LEU A 87 -5.39 -6.00 3.71
N THR A 88 -4.97 -6.35 2.49
CA THR A 88 -5.56 -5.79 1.26
C THR A 88 -7.02 -6.19 1.13
N CYS A 89 -7.33 -7.49 1.29
CA CYS A 89 -8.70 -8.00 1.22
C CYS A 89 -9.59 -7.35 2.28
N ALA A 90 -9.10 -7.28 3.53
CA ALA A 90 -9.83 -6.69 4.63
C ALA A 90 -10.10 -5.20 4.42
N GLY A 91 -9.09 -4.44 3.97
CA GLY A 91 -9.23 -3.02 3.67
C GLY A 91 -10.25 -2.76 2.57
N ASP A 92 -10.23 -3.52 1.48
CA ASP A 92 -11.17 -3.37 0.37
C ASP A 92 -12.60 -3.74 0.75
N LEU A 93 -12.80 -4.78 1.59
CA LEU A 93 -14.11 -5.14 2.11
C LEU A 93 -14.63 -4.11 3.13
N ALA A 94 -13.77 -3.58 3.99
CA ALA A 94 -14.13 -2.50 4.92
C ALA A 94 -14.58 -1.25 4.16
N LYS A 95 -13.88 -0.84 3.09
CA LYS A 95 -14.30 0.25 2.19
C LYS A 95 -15.68 0.02 1.58
N ARG A 96 -16.06 -1.25 1.34
CA ARG A 96 -17.37 -1.64 0.81
C ARG A 96 -18.45 -1.82 1.89
N GLY A 97 -18.19 -1.40 3.14
CA GLY A 97 -19.18 -1.41 4.23
C GLY A 97 -19.40 -2.78 4.89
N TYR A 98 -18.48 -3.74 4.73
CA TYR A 98 -18.52 -5.01 5.46
C TYR A 98 -17.87 -4.87 6.85
N ASP A 99 -18.41 -5.58 7.85
CA ASP A 99 -17.78 -5.73 9.16
C ASP A 99 -16.73 -6.84 9.08
N VAL A 100 -15.46 -6.46 8.98
CA VAL A 100 -14.36 -7.40 8.73
C VAL A 100 -13.54 -7.63 9.99
N THR A 101 -13.38 -8.90 10.36
CA THR A 101 -12.46 -9.32 11.44
C THR A 101 -11.31 -10.12 10.86
N ILE A 102 -10.07 -9.72 11.19
CA ILE A 102 -8.86 -10.46 10.80
C ILE A 102 -8.44 -11.35 11.96
N PHE A 103 -8.17 -12.62 11.69
CA PHE A 103 -7.63 -13.58 12.64
C PHE A 103 -6.17 -13.88 12.29
N GLU A 104 -5.25 -13.58 13.20
CA GLU A 104 -3.81 -13.83 13.03
C GLU A 104 -3.35 -14.88 14.06
N ALA A 105 -2.47 -15.79 13.63
CA ALA A 105 -1.89 -16.82 14.47
C ALA A 105 -0.64 -16.34 15.22
N LEU A 106 0.05 -15.33 14.68
CA LEU A 106 1.24 -14.73 15.26
C LEU A 106 0.91 -13.60 16.24
N HIS A 107 1.93 -13.19 17.02
CA HIS A 107 1.77 -12.20 18.09
C HIS A 107 1.50 -10.78 17.59
N GLU A 108 2.06 -10.42 16.44
CA GLU A 108 1.91 -9.11 15.79
C GLU A 108 1.30 -9.29 14.40
N PRO A 109 0.39 -8.40 13.98
CA PRO A 109 -0.17 -8.44 12.64
C PRO A 109 0.84 -7.97 11.59
N GLY A 110 0.71 -8.45 10.35
CA GLY A 110 1.51 -8.02 9.19
C GLY A 110 2.20 -9.17 8.44
N GLY A 111 2.24 -10.37 9.03
CA GLY A 111 2.85 -11.56 8.40
C GLY A 111 4.27 -11.29 7.91
N VAL A 112 4.52 -11.51 6.62
CA VAL A 112 5.86 -11.30 6.01
C VAL A 112 6.37 -9.86 6.16
N LEU A 113 5.49 -8.86 6.31
CA LEU A 113 5.88 -7.46 6.50
C LEU A 113 6.61 -7.23 7.83
N VAL A 114 6.27 -8.02 8.86
CA VAL A 114 6.84 -7.90 10.21
C VAL A 114 7.91 -8.96 10.46
N TYR A 115 7.66 -10.19 9.99
CA TYR A 115 8.49 -11.35 10.32
C TYR A 115 9.45 -11.77 9.20
N GLY A 116 9.23 -11.34 7.96
CA GLY A 116 10.00 -11.81 6.80
C GLY A 116 10.96 -10.76 6.21
N ILE A 117 10.57 -9.49 6.20
CA ILE A 117 11.36 -8.42 5.58
C ILE A 117 12.26 -7.76 6.64
N PRO A 118 13.58 -7.68 6.42
CA PRO A 118 14.49 -6.99 7.33
C PRO A 118 14.18 -5.49 7.47
N GLU A 119 14.41 -4.95 8.67
CA GLU A 119 14.05 -3.57 9.03
C GLU A 119 14.76 -2.50 8.18
N PHE A 120 16.00 -2.75 7.77
CA PHE A 120 16.72 -1.83 6.87
C PHE A 120 16.10 -1.73 5.48
N ARG A 121 15.28 -2.71 5.07
CA ARG A 121 14.49 -2.66 3.83
C ARG A 121 13.09 -2.09 4.06
N LEU A 122 12.45 -2.49 5.16
CA LEU A 122 11.11 -2.03 5.54
C LEU A 122 11.13 -1.61 7.01
N PRO A 123 11.27 -0.30 7.29
CA PRO A 123 11.19 0.20 8.65
C PRO A 123 9.84 -0.16 9.29
N LYS A 124 9.86 -0.53 10.57
CA LYS A 124 8.64 -0.90 11.31
C LYS A 124 7.82 0.30 11.78
N GLU A 125 8.36 1.51 11.66
CA GLU A 125 7.73 2.77 12.05
C GLU A 125 6.87 3.42 10.97
#